data_AF-A0A291RCT4-F1
#
_entry.id   AF-A0A291RCT4-F1
#
_cell.length_a   1.000
_cell.length_b   1.000
_cell.length_c   1.000
_cell.angle_alpha   90.00
_cell.angle_beta   90.00
_cell.angle_gamma   90.00
#
_symmetry.space_group_name_H-M   'P 1'
#
loop_
_entity.id
_entity.type
_entity.pdbx_description
1 polymer ?
#
loop_
_entity_poly.entity_id
_entity_poly.type
_entity_poly.pdbx_seq_one_letter_code
_entity_poly.pdbx_strand_id
1 'polypeptide(L)'
;MAAQQALQLRKAGVGYAKIAEQLGVSQARAYDLVTAALRAREETADIRARLDLERLDAMLLGLWKRIGQGDAKAVAQGLEVMRMRADVLADRAAAGDATPVGDYLAAVKAAARENREAQQDTGLRLRAVES
;
A
#
# COMPACT_ATOMS: atom_id res chain seq x y z
N MET A 1 4.33 25.15 12.24
CA MET A 1 4.91 24.78 13.54
C MET A 1 4.42 23.42 14.01
N ALA A 2 3.13 23.25 14.35
CA ALA A 2 2.59 21.98 14.88
C ALA A 2 2.75 20.76 13.94
N ALA A 3 2.57 20.94 12.63
CA ALA A 3 2.69 19.86 11.65
C ALA A 3 4.13 19.29 11.55
N GLN A 4 5.14 20.16 11.44
CA GLN A 4 6.55 19.75 11.47
C GLN A 4 6.92 19.04 12.77
N GLN A 5 6.44 19.54 13.92
CA GLN A 5 6.73 18.95 15.22
C GLN A 5 6.10 17.55 15.36
N ALA A 6 4.84 17.40 14.95
CA ALA A 6 4.17 16.10 14.90
C ALA A 6 4.93 15.11 14.00
N LEU A 7 5.43 15.56 12.84
CA LEU A 7 6.22 14.74 11.94
C LEU A 7 7.57 14.32 12.54
N GLN A 8 8.27 15.21 13.26
CA GLN A 8 9.53 14.83 13.94
C GLN A 8 9.30 13.76 15.00
N LEU A 9 8.27 13.92 15.82
CA LEU A 9 7.89 12.91 16.82
C LEU A 9 7.52 11.58 16.14
N ARG A 10 6.79 11.64 15.01
CA ARG A 10 6.48 10.44 14.23
C ARG A 10 7.74 9.76 13.71
N LYS A 11 8.70 10.51 13.15
CA LYS A 11 10.00 9.99 12.68
C LYS A 11 10.82 9.39 13.82
N ALA A 12 10.72 9.94 15.03
CA ALA A 12 11.35 9.42 16.25
C ALA A 12 10.66 8.17 16.85
N GLY A 13 9.66 7.60 16.18
CA GLY A 13 9.01 6.39 16.66
C GLY A 13 7.77 6.62 17.54
N VAL A 14 7.40 7.86 17.85
CA VAL A 14 6.28 8.16 18.74
C VAL A 14 4.94 7.81 18.06
N GLY A 15 4.02 7.20 18.82
CA GLY A 15 2.66 6.87 18.35
C GLY A 15 1.72 8.08 18.40
N TYR A 16 0.67 8.10 17.57
CA TYR A 16 -0.24 9.26 17.43
C TYR A 16 -0.91 9.70 18.73
N ALA A 17 -1.28 8.76 19.61
CA ALA A 17 -1.86 9.09 20.92
C ALA A 17 -0.86 9.87 21.80
N LYS A 18 0.41 9.48 21.79
CA LYS A 18 1.46 10.16 22.58
C LYS A 18 1.87 11.49 21.94
N ILE A 19 1.83 11.59 20.60
CA ILE A 19 2.00 12.86 19.89
C ILE A 19 0.87 13.83 20.25
N ALA A 20 -0.37 13.34 20.27
CA ALA A 20 -1.54 14.12 20.64
C ALA A 20 -1.43 14.68 22.07
N GLU A 21 -1.03 13.85 23.02
CA GLU A 21 -0.74 14.27 24.40
C GLU A 21 0.35 15.35 24.46
N GLN A 22 1.48 15.13 23.77
CA GLN A 22 2.61 16.08 23.78
C GLN A 22 2.30 17.42 23.09
N LEU A 23 1.38 17.43 22.13
CA LEU A 23 1.01 18.63 21.38
C LEU A 23 -0.29 19.28 21.86
N GLY A 24 -0.99 18.68 22.85
CA GLY A 24 -2.26 19.18 23.36
C GLY A 24 -3.39 19.14 22.32
N VAL A 25 -3.43 18.11 21.47
CA VAL A 25 -4.45 17.95 20.41
C VAL A 25 -5.14 16.58 20.50
N SER A 26 -6.21 16.36 19.73
CA SER A 26 -6.82 15.04 19.61
C SER A 26 -5.92 14.07 18.81
N GLN A 27 -6.08 12.76 19.03
CA GLN A 27 -5.36 11.74 18.27
C GLN A 27 -5.62 11.83 16.76
N ALA A 28 -6.87 12.10 16.36
CA ALA A 28 -7.22 12.35 14.96
C ALA A 28 -6.48 13.57 14.41
N ARG A 29 -6.41 14.67 15.18
CA ARG A 29 -5.68 15.87 14.77
C ARG A 29 -4.17 15.65 14.67
N ALA A 30 -3.58 14.82 15.53
CA ALA A 30 -2.17 14.44 15.44
C ALA A 30 -1.88 13.66 14.14
N TYR A 31 -2.77 12.76 13.73
CA TYR A 31 -2.68 12.07 12.45
C TYR A 31 -2.76 13.05 11.27
N ASP A 32 -3.70 13.99 11.28
CA ASP A 32 -3.84 14.99 10.23
C ASP A 32 -2.60 15.89 10.10
N LEU A 33 -2.03 16.31 11.23
CA LEU A 33 -0.82 17.14 11.27
C LEU A 33 0.38 16.43 10.64
N VAL A 34 0.58 15.15 10.96
CA VAL A 34 1.62 14.31 10.35
C VAL A 34 1.36 14.14 8.85
N THR A 35 0.13 13.81 8.47
CA THR A 35 -0.27 13.59 7.07
C THR A 35 -0.09 14.85 6.23
N ALA A 36 -0.46 16.01 6.76
CA ALA A 36 -0.28 17.31 6.12
C ALA A 36 1.21 17.66 5.96
N ALA A 37 2.03 17.45 6.99
CA ALA A 37 3.47 17.70 6.93
C ALA A 37 4.18 16.82 5.90
N LEU A 38 3.76 15.56 5.77
CA LEU A 38 4.28 14.63 4.77
C LEU A 38 3.85 15.05 3.35
N ARG A 39 2.58 15.47 3.16
CA ARG A 39 2.11 15.99 1.87
C ARG A 39 2.86 17.25 1.45
N ALA A 40 3.11 18.16 2.39
CA ALA A 40 3.85 19.40 2.14
C ALA A 40 5.34 19.17 1.77
N ARG A 41 5.88 17.97 2.00
CA ARG A 41 7.25 17.58 1.62
C ARG A 41 7.31 16.76 0.33
N GLU A 42 6.19 16.59 -0.35
CA GLU A 42 6.05 15.63 -1.46
C GLU A 42 6.46 14.19 -1.07
N GLU A 43 6.50 13.86 0.23
CA GLU A 43 6.74 12.49 0.68
C GLU A 43 5.50 11.65 0.27
N THR A 44 5.69 10.83 -0.76
CA THR A 44 4.63 10.02 -1.40
C THR A 44 4.00 9.05 -0.42
N ALA A 45 2.80 8.56 -0.76
CA ALA A 45 2.13 7.51 0.01
C ALA A 45 3.02 6.27 0.18
N ASP A 46 3.91 6.00 -0.78
CA ASP A 46 4.84 4.88 -0.75
C ASP A 46 5.97 5.07 0.26
N ILE A 47 6.52 6.28 0.38
CA ILE A 47 7.56 6.59 1.38
C ILE A 47 7.01 6.36 2.80
N ARG A 48 5.74 6.70 3.03
CA ARG A 48 5.06 6.48 4.32
C ARG A 48 4.88 4.99 4.61
N ALA A 49 4.38 4.24 3.63
CA ALA A 49 4.18 2.81 3.76
C ALA A 49 5.50 2.08 4.03
N ARG A 50 6.60 2.48 3.38
CA ARG A 50 7.93 1.93 3.63
C ARG A 50 8.39 2.15 5.07
N LEU A 51 8.27 3.38 5.58
CA LEU A 51 8.64 3.69 6.97
C LEU A 51 7.82 2.89 7.98
N ASP A 52 6.52 2.73 7.72
CA ASP A 52 5.64 1.96 8.60
C ASP A 52 5.97 0.45 8.55
N LEU A 53 6.28 -0.10 7.37
CA LEU A 53 6.74 -1.48 7.21
C LEU A 53 8.07 -1.73 7.91
N GLU A 54 9.06 -0.85 7.75
CA GLU A 54 10.36 -0.97 8.42
C GLU A 54 10.22 -1.03 9.94
N ARG A 55 9.31 -0.24 10.51
CA ARG A 55 9.04 -0.23 11.96
C ARG A 55 8.37 -1.52 12.42
N LEU A 56 7.41 -2.02 11.65
CA LEU A 56 6.74 -3.29 11.94
C LEU A 56 7.70 -4.47 11.82
N ASP A 57 8.59 -4.46 10.83
CA ASP A 57 9.64 -5.47 10.66
C ASP A 57 10.62 -5.45 11.85
N ALA A 58 11.02 -4.27 12.32
CA ALA A 58 11.87 -4.14 13.51
C ALA A 58 11.18 -4.67 14.79
N MET A 59 9.88 -4.40 14.96
CA MET A 59 9.10 -4.95 16.08
C MET A 59 9.01 -6.48 15.99
N LEU A 60 8.72 -7.02 14.81
CA LEU A 60 8.63 -8.46 14.59
C LEU A 60 9.97 -9.15 14.86
N LEU A 61 11.08 -8.52 14.42
CA LEU A 61 12.43 -9.00 14.68
C LEU A 61 12.72 -9.14 16.18
N GLY A 62 12.34 -8.13 16.97
CA GLY A 62 12.50 -8.15 18.42
C GLY A 62 11.65 -9.22 19.12
N LEU A 63 10.56 -9.67 18.50
CA LEU A 63 9.67 -10.70 19.06
C LEU A 63 10.14 -12.12 18.74
N TRP A 64 10.89 -12.34 17.65
CA TRP A 64 11.22 -13.70 17.15
C TRP A 64 11.85 -14.61 18.20
N LYS A 65 12.76 -14.11 19.03
CA LYS A 65 13.40 -14.91 20.08
C LYS A 65 12.37 -15.50 21.06
N ARG A 66 11.42 -14.68 21.52
CA ARG A 66 10.38 -15.10 22.47
C ARG A 66 9.32 -15.97 21.82
N ILE A 67 8.97 -15.67 20.56
CA ILE A 67 8.08 -16.52 19.76
C ILE A 67 8.67 -17.93 19.64
N GLY A 68 9.95 -18.07 19.28
CA GLY A 68 10.62 -19.36 19.16
C GLY A 68 10.75 -20.14 20.48
N GLN A 69 10.61 -19.45 21.61
CA GLN A 69 10.59 -20.06 22.95
C GLN A 69 9.18 -20.48 23.40
N GLY A 70 8.15 -20.25 22.58
CA GLY A 70 6.77 -20.60 22.91
C GLY A 70 6.08 -19.60 23.84
N ASP A 71 6.58 -18.37 23.97
CA ASP A 71 5.90 -17.31 24.73
C ASP A 71 4.59 -16.94 24.02
N ALA A 72 3.46 -17.42 24.55
CA ALA A 72 2.13 -17.21 23.97
C ALA A 72 1.76 -15.73 23.79
N LYS A 73 2.26 -14.85 24.68
CA LYS A 73 2.04 -13.41 24.54
C LYS A 73 2.84 -12.84 23.38
N ALA A 74 4.09 -13.26 23.22
CA ALA A 74 4.91 -12.85 22.08
C ALA A 74 4.34 -13.35 20.74
N VAL A 75 3.78 -14.56 20.72
CA VAL A 75 3.08 -15.11 19.54
C VAL A 75 1.89 -14.23 19.16
N ALA A 76 1.01 -13.91 20.11
CA ALA A 76 -0.14 -13.05 19.86
C ALA A 76 0.29 -11.65 19.36
N GLN A 77 1.34 -11.07 19.96
CA GLN A 77 1.90 -9.79 19.53
C GLN A 77 2.51 -9.87 18.11
N GLY A 78 3.19 -10.96 17.78
CA GLY A 78 3.78 -11.18 16.45
C GLY A 78 2.71 -11.30 15.36
N LEU A 79 1.63 -12.04 15.64
CA LEU A 79 0.49 -12.15 14.73
C LEU A 79 -0.18 -10.79 14.47
N GLU A 80 -0.31 -9.95 15.50
CA GLU A 80 -0.86 -8.60 15.33
C GLU A 80 0.05 -7.71 14.48
N VAL A 81 1.37 -7.77 14.69
CA VAL A 81 2.34 -7.05 13.84
C VAL A 81 2.24 -7.53 12.38
N MET A 82 2.11 -8.84 12.15
CA MET A 82 1.92 -9.39 10.81
C MET A 82 0.62 -8.92 10.16
N ARG A 83 -0.49 -8.86 10.91
CA ARG A 83 -1.78 -8.34 10.44
C ARG A 83 -1.65 -6.88 10.01
N MET A 84 -1.02 -6.03 10.84
CA MET A 84 -0.79 -4.63 10.52
C MET A 84 0.09 -4.44 9.26
N ARG A 85 1.07 -5.32 9.03
CA ARG A 85 1.86 -5.29 7.78
C ARG A 85 0.99 -5.60 6.56
N ALA A 86 0.09 -6.58 6.69
CA ALA A 86 -0.84 -6.92 5.63
C ALA A 86 -1.78 -5.75 5.31
N ASP A 87 -2.28 -5.04 6.31
CA ASP A 87 -3.11 -3.85 6.13
C ASP A 87 -2.36 -2.75 5.34
N VAL A 88 -1.11 -2.45 5.71
CA VAL A 88 -0.29 -1.44 5.00
C VAL A 88 -0.07 -1.83 3.53
N LEU A 89 0.16 -3.12 3.26
CA LEU A 89 0.35 -3.61 1.90
C LEU A 89 -0.95 -3.59 1.10
N ALA A 90 -2.07 -3.98 1.70
CA ALA A 90 -3.40 -3.94 1.07
C ALA A 90 -3.80 -2.51 0.71
N ASP A 91 -3.54 -1.55 1.59
CA ASP A 91 -3.74 -0.12 1.36
C ASP A 91 -2.87 0.44 0.23
N ARG A 92 -1.76 -0.22 -0.14
CA ARG A 92 -0.97 0.14 -1.34
C ARG A 92 -1.49 -0.55 -2.59
N ALA A 93 -1.88 -1.82 -2.48
CA ALA A 93 -2.47 -2.55 -3.60
C ALA A 93 -3.78 -1.91 -4.08
N ALA A 94 -4.60 -1.36 -3.17
CA ALA A 94 -5.83 -0.65 -3.51
C ALA A 94 -5.62 0.77 -4.05
N ALA A 95 -4.44 1.37 -3.81
CA ALA A 95 -4.12 2.74 -4.23
C ALA A 95 -3.42 2.81 -5.60
N GLY A 96 -2.77 1.74 -6.04
CA GLY A 96 -2.45 1.56 -7.45
C GLY A 96 -3.73 1.18 -8.20
N ASP A 97 -3.92 1.68 -9.41
CA ASP A 97 -4.91 1.16 -10.36
C ASP A 97 -4.55 -0.31 -10.67
N ALA A 98 -4.84 -1.21 -9.74
CA ALA A 98 -4.84 -2.62 -9.98
C ALA A 98 -6.04 -2.86 -10.89
N THR A 99 -5.83 -2.75 -12.20
CA THR A 99 -6.76 -3.29 -13.17
C THR A 99 -7.05 -4.72 -12.72
N PRO A 100 -8.28 -5.03 -12.28
CA PRO A 100 -8.62 -6.37 -11.83
C PRO A 100 -8.15 -7.37 -12.88
N VAL A 101 -7.59 -8.51 -12.45
CA VAL A 101 -7.12 -9.54 -13.40
C VAL A 101 -8.23 -9.92 -14.39
N GLY A 102 -9.50 -9.83 -13.97
CA GLY A 102 -10.66 -9.98 -14.83
C GLY A 102 -10.76 -8.95 -15.95
N ASP A 103 -10.47 -7.68 -15.67
CA ASP A 103 -10.53 -6.58 -16.62
C ASP A 103 -9.41 -6.66 -17.65
N TYR A 104 -8.20 -7.07 -17.22
CA TYR A 104 -7.09 -7.36 -18.13
C TYR A 104 -7.44 -8.52 -19.07
N LEU A 105 -8.02 -9.61 -18.53
CA LEU A 105 -8.39 -10.77 -19.33
C LEU A 105 -9.52 -10.45 -20.33
N ALA A 106 -10.46 -9.60 -19.95
CA ALA A 106 -11.51 -9.11 -20.82
C ALA A 106 -10.94 -8.26 -21.97
N ALA A 107 -10.02 -7.34 -21.68
CA ALA A 107 -9.33 -6.52 -22.67
C ALA A 107 -8.52 -7.36 -23.67
N VAL A 108 -7.80 -8.38 -23.19
CA VAL A 108 -7.03 -9.30 -24.05
C VAL A 108 -7.95 -10.10 -24.97
N LYS A 109 -9.10 -10.58 -24.47
CA LYS A 109 -10.09 -11.31 -25.29
C LYS A 109 -10.73 -10.40 -26.34
N ALA A 110 -11.02 -9.15 -26.01
CA ALA A 110 -11.57 -8.17 -26.94
C ALA A 110 -10.59 -7.88 -28.09
N ALA A 111 -9.33 -7.60 -27.76
CA ALA A 111 -8.27 -7.36 -28.74
C ALA A 111 -8.03 -8.59 -29.65
N ALA A 112 -8.10 -9.80 -29.10
CA ALA A 112 -7.97 -11.03 -29.88
C ALA A 112 -9.13 -11.24 -30.88
N ARG A 113 -10.34 -10.79 -30.53
CA ARG A 113 -11.51 -10.84 -31.41
C ARG A 113 -11.38 -9.84 -32.56
N GLU A 114 -11.01 -8.60 -32.26
CA GLU A 114 -10.82 -7.54 -33.25
C GLU A 114 -9.73 -7.90 -34.26
N ASN A 115 -8.60 -8.45 -33.81
CA ASN A 115 -7.54 -8.91 -34.70
C ASN A 115 -7.99 -10.04 -35.62
N ARG A 116 -8.83 -10.96 -35.12
CA ARG A 116 -9.37 -12.06 -35.93
C ARG A 116 -10.34 -11.55 -37.01
N GLU A 117 -11.20 -10.61 -36.65
CA GLU A 117 -12.15 -9.97 -37.58
C GLU A 117 -11.41 -9.16 -38.66
N ALA A 118 -10.36 -8.41 -38.29
CA ALA A 118 -9.52 -7.66 -39.23
C ALA A 118 -8.75 -8.56 -40.22
N GLN A 119 -8.27 -9.72 -39.77
CA GLN A 119 -7.60 -10.70 -40.63
C GLN A 119 -8.57 -11.35 -41.63
N GLN A 120 -9.81 -11.60 -41.22
CA GLN A 120 -10.84 -12.16 -42.10
C GLN A 120 -11.28 -11.16 -43.17
N ASP A 121 -11.47 -9.89 -42.81
CA ASP A 121 -11.83 -8.82 -43.74
C ASP A 121 -10.70 -8.55 -44.76
N THR A 122 -9.46 -8.56 -44.30
CA THR A 122 -8.27 -8.44 -45.17
C THR A 122 -8.14 -9.62 -46.14
N GLY A 123 -8.35 -10.85 -45.65
CA GLY A 123 -8.35 -12.05 -46.49
C GLY A 123 -9.48 -12.10 -47.50
N LEU A 124 -10.65 -11.55 -47.16
CA LEU A 124 -11.80 -11.43 -48.06
C LEU A 124 -11.52 -10.43 -49.19
N ARG A 125 -10.94 -9.27 -48.87
CA ARG A 125 -10.58 -8.24 -49.87
C ARG A 125 -9.51 -8.72 -50.85
N LEU A 126 -8.50 -9.46 -50.37
CA LEU A 126 -7.45 -10.00 -51.24
C LEU A 126 -8.01 -11.00 -52.26
N ARG A 127 -8.92 -11.89 -51.84
CA ARG A 127 -9.57 -12.86 -52.75
C ARG A 127 -10.48 -12.20 -53.79
N ALA A 128 -11.09 -11.05 -53.47
CA ALA A 128 -11.94 -10.31 -54.39
C ALA A 128 -11.16 -9.54 -55.47
N VAL A 129 -9.86 -9.30 -55.27
CA VAL A 129 -8.98 -8.66 -56.27
C VAL A 129 -8.34 -9.67 -57.23
N GLU A 130 -8.27 -10.94 -56.82
CA GLU A 130 -7.69 -12.05 -57.61
C GLU A 130 -8.71 -12.81 -58.49
N SER A 131 -9.98 -12.40 -58.49
CA SER A 131 -11.07 -12.97 -59.33
C SER A 131 -11.51 -11.99 -60.42
#